data_AF-A0AAX1QMH8-F1
#
_entry.id   AF-A0AAX1QMH8-F1
#
_cell.length_a   1.000
_cell.length_b   1.000
_cell.length_c   1.000
_cell.angle_alpha   90.00
_cell.angle_beta   90.00
_cell.angle_gamma   90.00
#
_symmetry.space_group_name_H-M   'P 1'
#
loop_
_entity.id
_entity.type
_entity.pdbx_description
1 polymer ?
#
loop_
_entity_poly.entity_id
_entity_poly.type
_entity_poly.pdbx_seq_one_letter_code
_entity_poly.pdbx_strand_id
1 'polypeptide(L)'
;MKHKCFAAVVLAAALWLTGCGGAAAPAAPAAPAGSGAASQSAAAAAVQTAQKERITDQYTLEKNVSGVWEADTGQYISVHVSVHVPQLECDSPDAASINDELNDIYAAHFREFENSEEAGQPGSEYPQIGVNWDAYWYGDCVSLVMRDRYDGTAPWRYSGWCFDFATGQQITTAEMLQRMGLDPATVQQQMQRQAMQTFDREMAQGAYYESWRLDGELSQMRMDTLEYNELENLCLLLPEQNQLVIRGRYSSASEERWQQLDMEIPLQTAAQPQAQPVLTDTFDGVQVQLKGTQATITVSPAPKTTTWDTELNLRLEQARTYPILGSYNEYVDVCIGQQTDSVFHPVVYLLTQDGVVEYVDVLRCLLFGNAMICQDPIYIANNGVSLERSGNSKVNLRRKDGSVLELADLSSEWSVQDIPYSITGSFNCTNGNWLELSSDGSVQLGVQNNSRIDQGDAAYLGVVPEGMVLAIFTDTGLDFVAAFKMDLYDNLTMTMIDGQNPFAEGETQLQMTRSYD
;
A
#
# COMPACT_ATOMS: atom_id res chain seq x y z
N MET A 1 12.37 18.67 41.27
CA MET A 1 12.03 19.30 42.56
C MET A 1 11.30 20.63 42.35
N LYS A 2 9.98 20.66 42.59
CA LYS A 2 9.26 21.65 43.43
C LYS A 2 7.77 21.49 43.19
N HIS A 3 7.16 20.75 44.12
CA HIS A 3 5.72 20.69 44.34
C HIS A 3 5.15 22.06 44.70
N LYS A 4 3.93 22.35 44.24
CA LYS A 4 2.96 23.15 44.99
C LYS A 4 1.55 22.59 44.81
N CYS A 5 1.08 21.90 45.85
CA CYS A 5 -0.32 21.63 46.12
C CYS A 5 -1.02 22.92 46.58
N PHE A 6 -2.30 23.08 46.22
CA PHE A 6 -3.30 23.72 47.08
C PHE A 6 -4.66 23.01 46.93
N ALA A 7 -5.22 22.64 48.09
CA ALA A 7 -6.55 22.09 48.35
C ALA A 7 -7.66 23.17 48.14
N ALA A 8 -8.98 22.97 48.20
CA ALA A 8 -9.82 21.98 48.86
C ALA A 8 -11.31 22.08 48.36
N VAL A 9 -12.00 20.92 48.30
CA VAL A 9 -13.30 20.57 48.94
C VAL A 9 -14.45 21.60 48.99
N VAL A 10 -15.66 21.23 48.52
CA VAL A 10 -16.96 21.32 49.27
C VAL A 10 -18.02 20.32 48.72
N LEU A 11 -18.41 19.40 49.60
CA LEU A 11 -19.72 18.77 49.93
C LEU A 11 -20.90 18.58 48.94
N ALA A 12 -21.50 17.40 49.14
CA ALA A 12 -22.73 16.84 48.62
C ALA A 12 -24.04 17.47 49.16
N ALA A 13 -25.13 17.30 48.40
CA ALA A 13 -26.48 17.10 48.93
C ALA A 13 -27.35 16.37 47.89
N ALA A 14 -27.99 15.28 48.33
CA ALA A 14 -28.95 14.45 47.61
C ALA A 14 -30.38 15.01 47.69
N LEU A 15 -31.28 14.66 46.78
CA LEU A 15 -32.67 14.27 47.10
C LEU A 15 -33.47 13.69 45.90
N TRP A 16 -33.83 12.41 46.05
CA TRP A 16 -35.14 11.75 45.82
C TRP A 16 -35.97 12.05 44.56
N LEU A 17 -36.27 10.98 43.81
CA LEU A 17 -37.61 10.71 43.29
C LEU A 17 -37.93 9.20 43.38
N THR A 18 -38.90 8.90 44.23
CA THR A 18 -39.59 7.61 44.37
C THR A 18 -40.86 7.57 43.51
N GLY A 19 -41.18 6.40 42.95
CA GLY A 19 -42.51 6.05 42.42
C GLY A 19 -42.40 4.77 41.58
N CYS A 20 -42.43 3.56 42.17
CA CYS A 20 -43.58 2.74 42.58
C CYS A 20 -44.43 2.17 41.42
N GLY A 21 -44.37 0.84 41.24
CA GLY A 21 -45.53 0.02 40.85
C GLY A 21 -45.26 -1.10 39.84
N GLY A 22 -45.25 -2.38 40.27
CA GLY A 22 -45.41 -3.51 39.34
C GLY A 22 -45.00 -4.91 39.82
N ALA A 23 -45.85 -5.53 40.64
CA ALA A 23 -46.12 -6.98 40.78
C ALA A 23 -44.97 -8.01 40.99
N ALA A 24 -45.08 -8.74 42.11
CA ALA A 24 -44.27 -9.88 42.49
C ALA A 24 -44.66 -11.19 41.77
N ALA A 25 -43.65 -12.00 41.44
CA ALA A 25 -43.73 -13.44 41.14
C ALA A 25 -42.54 -14.16 41.82
N PRO A 26 -42.65 -15.47 42.14
CA PRO A 26 -41.91 -16.09 43.25
C PRO A 26 -40.44 -16.41 42.92
N ALA A 27 -39.63 -16.45 43.98
CA ALA A 27 -38.22 -16.78 43.96
C ALA A 27 -37.95 -18.19 43.39
N ALA A 28 -37.15 -18.25 42.33
CA ALA A 28 -36.42 -19.46 41.92
C ALA A 28 -35.08 -19.53 42.69
N PRO A 29 -34.55 -20.73 42.99
CA PRO A 29 -33.30 -20.86 43.74
C PRO A 29 -32.13 -20.28 42.94
N ALA A 30 -31.29 -19.50 43.61
CA ALA A 30 -30.05 -18.97 43.06
C ALA A 30 -29.17 -20.11 42.56
N ALA A 31 -28.96 -20.19 41.24
CA ALA A 31 -27.89 -20.98 40.65
C ALA A 31 -26.53 -20.35 41.03
N PRO A 32 -25.49 -21.15 41.30
CA PRO A 32 -24.18 -20.60 41.62
C PRO A 32 -23.59 -19.90 40.39
N ALA A 33 -23.68 -18.57 40.35
CA ALA A 33 -22.89 -17.74 39.46
C ALA A 33 -21.45 -17.77 39.96
N GLY A 34 -20.59 -18.61 39.36
CA GLY A 34 -19.18 -18.66 39.77
C GLY A 34 -18.28 -19.66 39.03
N SER A 35 -18.81 -20.64 38.30
CA SER A 35 -17.96 -21.63 37.60
C SER A 35 -17.64 -21.29 36.14
N GLY A 36 -18.54 -20.61 35.42
CA GLY A 36 -18.37 -20.36 33.98
C GLY A 36 -17.15 -19.50 33.62
N ALA A 37 -16.96 -18.38 34.30
CA ALA A 37 -15.84 -17.46 34.03
C ALA A 37 -14.48 -18.03 34.50
N ALA A 38 -14.46 -18.76 35.62
CA ALA A 38 -13.24 -19.41 36.12
C ALA A 38 -12.83 -20.61 35.24
N SER A 39 -13.79 -21.39 34.74
CA SER A 39 -13.54 -22.48 33.79
C SER A 39 -13.11 -21.97 32.41
N GLN A 40 -13.67 -20.85 31.93
CA GLN A 40 -13.23 -20.19 30.70
C GLN A 40 -11.82 -19.60 30.83
N SER A 41 -11.49 -18.98 31.97
CA SER A 41 -10.16 -18.45 32.25
C SER A 41 -9.11 -19.55 32.39
N ALA A 42 -9.44 -20.68 33.05
CA ALA A 42 -8.55 -21.84 33.12
C ALA A 42 -8.35 -22.53 31.76
N ALA A 43 -9.40 -22.63 30.95
CA ALA A 43 -9.31 -23.18 29.59
C ALA A 43 -8.48 -22.26 28.67
N ALA A 44 -8.67 -20.94 28.73
CA ALA A 44 -7.87 -19.98 27.98
C ALA A 44 -6.38 -20.03 28.39
N ALA A 45 -6.09 -20.13 29.68
CA ALA A 45 -4.71 -20.29 30.17
C ALA A 45 -4.09 -21.63 29.72
N ALA A 46 -4.86 -22.72 29.68
CA ALA A 46 -4.40 -24.00 29.18
C ALA A 46 -4.12 -23.96 27.66
N VAL A 47 -4.97 -23.29 26.87
CA VAL A 47 -4.74 -23.08 25.44
C VAL A 47 -3.47 -22.25 25.19
N GLN A 48 -3.28 -21.15 25.91
CA GLN A 48 -2.06 -20.33 25.81
C GLN A 48 -0.80 -21.11 26.18
N THR A 49 -0.88 -21.97 27.22
CA THR A 49 0.26 -22.81 27.62
C THR A 49 0.59 -23.83 26.54
N ALA A 50 -0.43 -24.51 25.98
CA ALA A 50 -0.24 -25.47 24.89
C ALA A 50 0.28 -24.80 23.61
N GLN A 51 -0.17 -23.59 23.29
CA GLN A 51 0.35 -22.79 22.17
C GLN A 51 1.81 -22.40 22.38
N LYS A 52 2.20 -22.04 23.60
CA LYS A 52 3.60 -21.70 23.91
C LYS A 52 4.56 -22.88 23.75
N GLU A 53 4.10 -24.10 23.99
CA GLU A 53 4.92 -25.31 23.80
C GLU A 53 5.05 -25.74 22.32
N ARG A 54 4.28 -25.13 21.41
CA ARG A 54 4.31 -25.44 19.97
C ARG A 54 5.41 -24.70 19.20
N ILE A 55 6.06 -23.71 19.81
CA ILE A 55 7.15 -22.95 19.18
C ILE A 55 8.27 -22.79 20.21
N THR A 56 9.47 -23.24 19.87
CA THR A 56 10.68 -23.15 20.69
C THR A 56 11.73 -22.30 19.99
N ASP A 57 12.86 -22.03 20.64
CA ASP A 57 14.01 -21.39 19.99
C ASP A 57 15.01 -22.47 19.51
N GLN A 58 15.29 -22.50 18.22
CA GLN A 58 16.40 -23.28 17.65
C GLN A 58 17.75 -22.67 18.06
N TYR A 59 17.83 -21.34 18.03
CA TYR A 59 19.02 -20.57 18.41
C TYR A 59 18.64 -19.45 19.36
N THR A 60 19.43 -19.26 20.41
CA THR A 60 19.29 -18.18 21.38
C THR A 60 20.64 -17.58 21.73
N LEU A 61 20.80 -16.27 21.54
CA LEU A 61 21.96 -15.51 21.97
C LEU A 61 21.51 -14.17 22.57
N GLU A 62 22.01 -13.87 23.77
CA GLU A 62 21.80 -12.59 24.44
C GLU A 62 23.14 -12.10 24.97
N LYS A 63 23.69 -11.05 24.36
CA LYS A 63 25.07 -10.64 24.64
C LYS A 63 25.34 -9.17 24.34
N ASN A 64 26.17 -8.54 25.16
CA ASN A 64 26.73 -7.23 24.82
C ASN A 64 28.07 -7.43 24.11
N VAL A 65 28.22 -6.84 22.93
CA VAL A 65 29.43 -6.95 22.10
C VAL A 65 30.02 -5.56 21.86
N SER A 66 31.32 -5.42 22.06
CA SER A 66 32.07 -4.19 21.74
C SER A 66 32.88 -4.36 20.47
N GLY A 67 33.14 -3.27 19.74
CA GLY A 67 33.96 -3.34 18.54
C GLY A 67 33.15 -3.70 17.29
N VAL A 68 31.85 -3.43 17.29
CA VAL A 68 31.02 -3.53 16.09
C VAL A 68 31.21 -2.27 15.27
N TRP A 69 31.54 -2.44 13.99
CA TRP A 69 31.76 -1.34 13.06
C TRP A 69 30.41 -0.72 12.65
N GLU A 70 30.24 0.57 12.90
CA GLU A 70 29.08 1.36 12.46
C GLU A 70 29.47 2.13 11.19
N ALA A 71 28.85 1.79 10.07
CA ALA A 71 29.20 2.37 8.77
C ALA A 71 28.91 3.87 8.69
N ASP A 72 27.81 4.32 9.31
CA ASP A 72 27.34 5.71 9.26
C ASP A 72 28.27 6.68 10.00
N THR A 73 28.81 6.26 11.14
CA THR A 73 29.69 7.11 11.96
C THR A 73 31.17 6.84 11.70
N GLY A 74 31.51 5.72 11.07
CA GLY A 74 32.88 5.24 10.87
C GLY A 74 33.58 4.92 12.19
N GLN A 75 32.81 4.54 13.22
CA GLN A 75 33.31 4.26 14.57
C GLN A 75 32.97 2.84 15.01
N TYR A 76 33.74 2.34 15.95
CA TYR A 76 33.44 1.09 16.64
C TYR A 76 32.56 1.37 17.85
N ILE A 77 31.37 0.77 17.88
CA ILE A 77 30.38 0.93 18.95
C ILE A 77 30.26 -0.34 19.79
N SER A 78 29.51 -0.23 20.88
CA SER A 78 29.04 -1.37 21.67
C SER A 78 27.55 -1.55 21.43
N VAL A 79 27.13 -2.77 21.16
CA VAL A 79 25.74 -3.13 20.84
C VAL A 79 25.24 -4.24 21.74
N HIS A 80 23.92 -4.29 21.92
CA HIS A 80 23.24 -5.44 22.51
C HIS A 80 22.75 -6.36 21.40
N VAL A 81 23.32 -7.56 21.34
CA VAL A 81 22.96 -8.61 20.38
C VAL A 81 21.90 -9.51 21.02
N SER A 82 20.72 -9.57 20.40
CA SER A 82 19.60 -10.41 20.81
C SER A 82 19.14 -11.22 19.60
N VAL A 83 19.44 -12.52 19.60
CA VAL A 83 19.11 -13.45 18.52
C VAL A 83 18.26 -14.57 19.07
N HIS A 84 17.01 -14.65 18.61
CA HIS A 84 16.05 -15.71 18.86
C HIS A 84 15.52 -16.16 17.52
N VAL A 85 15.81 -17.41 17.14
CA VAL A 85 15.33 -18.03 15.90
C VAL A 85 14.32 -19.11 16.28
N PRO A 86 13.04 -18.99 15.88
CA PRO A 86 12.01 -19.93 16.30
C PRO A 86 12.09 -21.27 15.56
N GLN A 87 11.50 -22.29 16.19
CA GLN A 87 11.27 -23.62 15.64
C GLN A 87 9.82 -24.04 15.91
N LEU A 88 9.07 -24.37 14.87
CA LEU A 88 7.74 -24.96 14.96
C LEU A 88 7.86 -26.43 15.40
N GLU A 89 7.24 -26.78 16.53
CA GLU A 89 7.20 -28.14 17.08
C GLU A 89 6.04 -28.93 16.45
N CYS A 90 6.22 -29.34 15.20
CA CYS A 90 5.24 -30.13 14.44
C CYS A 90 5.94 -31.11 13.49
N ASP A 91 5.57 -32.39 13.56
CA ASP A 91 6.10 -33.46 12.68
C ASP A 91 5.44 -33.40 11.27
N SER A 92 5.46 -32.23 10.63
CA SER A 92 4.94 -32.04 9.27
C SER A 92 6.03 -31.60 8.29
N PRO A 93 5.91 -31.95 6.99
CA PRO A 93 6.85 -31.48 5.98
C PRO A 93 6.93 -29.95 5.91
N ASP A 94 5.79 -29.27 6.03
CA ASP A 94 5.73 -27.80 5.93
C ASP A 94 6.39 -27.13 7.14
N ALA A 95 6.20 -27.65 8.36
CA ALA A 95 6.90 -27.15 9.54
C ALA A 95 8.42 -27.34 9.42
N ALA A 96 8.86 -28.51 8.93
CA ALA A 96 10.29 -28.74 8.66
C ALA A 96 10.84 -27.75 7.63
N SER A 97 10.09 -27.49 6.55
CA SER A 97 10.47 -26.51 5.52
C SER A 97 10.59 -25.09 6.09
N ILE A 98 9.63 -24.65 6.91
CA ILE A 98 9.68 -23.31 7.55
C ILE A 98 10.86 -23.23 8.51
N ASN A 99 11.11 -24.26 9.32
CA ASN A 99 12.25 -24.26 10.25
C ASN A 99 13.60 -24.19 9.51
N ASP A 100 13.75 -24.94 8.42
CA ASP A 100 14.94 -24.90 7.57
C ASP A 100 15.11 -23.51 6.93
N GLU A 101 14.03 -22.89 6.43
CA GLU A 101 14.04 -21.54 5.87
C GLU A 101 14.45 -20.49 6.91
N LEU A 102 13.85 -20.51 8.12
CA LEU A 102 14.18 -19.61 9.22
C LEU A 102 15.66 -19.74 9.64
N ASN A 103 16.16 -20.98 9.69
CA ASN A 103 17.57 -21.24 9.94
C ASN A 103 18.46 -20.66 8.82
N ASP A 104 18.10 -20.84 7.56
CA ASP A 104 18.89 -20.36 6.43
C ASP A 104 18.94 -18.82 6.37
N ILE A 105 17.85 -18.14 6.70
CA ILE A 105 17.78 -16.68 6.72
C ILE A 105 18.48 -16.09 7.96
N TYR A 106 18.21 -16.63 9.16
CA TYR A 106 18.55 -15.94 10.41
C TYR A 106 19.69 -16.55 11.23
N ALA A 107 20.08 -17.82 11.01
CA ALA A 107 21.15 -18.43 11.81
C ALA A 107 22.52 -17.78 11.59
N ALA A 108 22.71 -17.05 10.48
CA ALA A 108 23.92 -16.28 10.22
C ALA A 108 24.19 -15.23 11.33
N HIS A 109 23.16 -14.53 11.81
CA HIS A 109 23.28 -13.58 12.92
C HIS A 109 23.80 -14.24 14.20
N PHE A 110 23.32 -15.44 14.51
CA PHE A 110 23.80 -16.19 15.66
C PHE A 110 25.29 -16.53 15.51
N ARG A 111 25.67 -17.11 14.36
CA ARG A 111 27.04 -17.57 14.08
C ARG A 111 28.05 -16.43 14.03
N GLU A 112 27.63 -15.23 13.64
CA GLU A 112 28.48 -14.04 13.64
C GLU A 112 28.92 -13.65 15.05
N PHE A 113 27.99 -13.68 16.02
CA PHE A 113 28.22 -13.15 17.35
C PHE A 113 28.49 -14.22 18.43
N GLU A 114 28.27 -15.50 18.15
CA GLU A 114 28.46 -16.59 19.13
C GLU A 114 29.89 -16.59 19.72
N ASN A 115 30.89 -16.25 18.88
CA ASN A 115 32.31 -16.26 19.24
C ASN A 115 32.86 -14.86 19.58
N SER A 116 32.04 -13.80 19.53
CA SER A 116 32.49 -12.44 19.87
C SER A 116 32.88 -12.34 21.36
N GLU A 117 33.74 -11.40 21.73
CA GLU A 117 34.02 -11.17 23.15
C GLU A 117 32.88 -10.40 23.83
N GLU A 118 32.55 -10.76 25.07
CA GLU A 118 31.52 -10.06 25.84
C GLU A 118 32.08 -8.74 26.38
N ALA A 119 31.39 -7.65 26.10
CA ALA A 119 31.73 -6.35 26.66
C ALA A 119 31.45 -6.32 28.18
N GLY A 120 32.29 -5.61 28.95
CA GLY A 120 32.03 -5.36 30.38
C GLY A 120 30.73 -4.55 30.61
N GLN A 121 30.18 -4.61 31.84
CA GLN A 121 28.81 -4.13 32.16
C GLN A 121 28.46 -2.73 31.58
N PRO A 122 27.24 -2.55 31.03
CA PRO A 122 26.81 -1.29 30.44
C PRO A 122 26.66 -0.17 31.47
N GLY A 123 27.21 1.00 31.17
CA GLY A 123 26.58 2.26 31.54
C GLY A 123 25.81 2.75 30.31
N SER A 124 24.47 2.76 30.38
CA SER A 124 23.46 3.06 29.33
C SER A 124 22.93 1.87 28.51
N GLU A 125 21.73 2.04 27.93
CA GLU A 125 21.13 1.12 26.96
C GLU A 125 21.95 1.16 25.65
N TYR A 126 22.50 0.01 25.23
CA TYR A 126 23.20 -0.10 23.95
C TYR A 126 22.19 -0.15 22.79
N PRO A 127 22.55 0.35 21.60
CA PRO A 127 21.81 0.05 20.37
C PRO A 127 21.65 -1.47 20.22
N GLN A 128 20.46 -1.91 19.80
CA GLN A 128 20.14 -3.33 19.72
C GLN A 128 20.19 -3.81 18.27
N ILE A 129 20.89 -4.92 18.04
CA ILE A 129 20.91 -5.65 16.78
C ILE A 129 20.50 -7.10 17.03
N GLY A 130 20.06 -7.77 15.98
CA GLY A 130 19.76 -9.20 15.99
C GLY A 130 18.36 -9.52 15.46
N VAL A 131 17.88 -10.70 15.84
CA VAL A 131 16.67 -11.32 15.30
C VAL A 131 15.78 -11.70 16.46
N ASN A 132 14.49 -11.40 16.37
CA ASN A 132 13.49 -11.75 17.36
C ASN A 132 12.22 -12.21 16.66
N TRP A 133 11.30 -12.82 17.41
CA TRP A 133 10.03 -13.27 16.86
C TRP A 133 8.89 -13.07 17.85
N ASP A 134 7.68 -12.90 17.30
CA ASP A 134 6.42 -12.90 18.02
C ASP A 134 5.47 -13.90 17.35
N ALA A 135 4.62 -14.59 18.13
CA ALA A 135 3.62 -15.52 17.61
C ALA A 135 2.21 -15.07 17.95
N TYR A 136 1.41 -14.83 16.92
CA TYR A 136 0.03 -14.36 17.04
C TYR A 136 -0.95 -15.47 16.64
N TRP A 137 -1.80 -15.87 17.58
CA TRP A 137 -2.63 -17.07 17.43
C TRP A 137 -4.08 -16.75 17.08
N TYR A 138 -4.63 -17.52 16.14
CA TYR A 138 -6.06 -17.59 15.83
C TYR A 138 -6.52 -19.05 15.79
N GLY A 139 -7.06 -19.54 16.91
CA GLY A 139 -7.35 -20.97 17.07
C GLY A 139 -6.07 -21.80 17.07
N ASP A 140 -5.99 -22.78 16.16
CA ASP A 140 -4.79 -23.60 15.92
C ASP A 140 -3.84 -23.00 14.86
N CYS A 141 -4.22 -21.90 14.22
CA CYS A 141 -3.37 -21.19 13.28
C CYS A 141 -2.48 -20.17 14.03
N VAL A 142 -1.24 -20.02 13.58
CA VAL A 142 -0.31 -18.99 14.05
C VAL A 142 0.13 -18.11 12.88
N SER A 143 0.24 -16.81 13.14
CA SER A 143 1.08 -15.90 12.36
C SER A 143 2.36 -15.68 13.14
N LEU A 144 3.44 -16.28 12.66
CA LEU A 144 4.79 -16.14 13.19
C LEU A 144 5.44 -14.93 12.53
N VAL A 145 5.78 -13.92 13.31
CA VAL A 145 6.32 -12.65 12.82
C VAL A 145 7.75 -12.51 13.31
N MET A 146 8.68 -12.59 12.37
CA MET A 146 10.10 -12.32 12.60
C MET A 146 10.35 -10.82 12.55
N ARG A 147 11.30 -10.34 13.35
CA ARG A 147 11.88 -9.00 13.23
C ARG A 147 13.40 -9.06 13.29
N ASP A 148 14.07 -8.40 12.35
CA ASP A 148 15.53 -8.36 12.30
C ASP A 148 16.07 -6.94 12.09
N ARG A 149 17.29 -6.73 12.59
CA ARG A 149 18.03 -5.48 12.48
C ARG A 149 19.54 -5.71 12.61
N TYR A 150 20.29 -5.30 11.59
CA TYR A 150 21.75 -5.47 11.53
C TYR A 150 22.54 -4.24 12.00
N ASP A 151 21.98 -3.04 11.88
CA ASP A 151 22.58 -1.80 12.38
C ASP A 151 21.76 -1.25 13.54
N GLY A 152 22.43 -0.79 14.60
CA GLY A 152 21.79 -0.25 15.80
C GLY A 152 20.91 0.98 15.54
N THR A 153 21.13 1.68 14.42
CA THR A 153 20.36 2.86 13.99
C THR A 153 19.26 2.53 12.96
N ALA A 154 19.34 1.39 12.29
CA ALA A 154 18.38 1.00 11.25
C ALA A 154 16.98 0.70 11.83
N PRO A 155 15.92 0.87 11.04
CA PRO A 155 14.60 0.39 11.41
C PRO A 155 14.57 -1.15 11.43
N TRP A 156 13.71 -1.73 12.28
CA TRP A 156 13.43 -3.16 12.25
C TRP A 156 12.70 -3.54 10.96
N ARG A 157 13.12 -4.65 10.35
CA ARG A 157 12.41 -5.31 9.25
C ARG A 157 11.52 -6.42 9.80
N TYR A 158 10.42 -6.72 9.10
CA TYR A 158 9.44 -7.72 9.53
C TYR A 158 9.11 -8.65 8.38
N SER A 159 9.01 -9.94 8.70
CA SER A 159 8.59 -11.00 7.79
C SER A 159 7.65 -11.95 8.53
N GLY A 160 6.63 -12.45 7.82
CA GLY A 160 5.56 -13.23 8.42
C GLY A 160 5.37 -14.60 7.75
N TRP A 161 5.10 -15.61 8.56
CA TRP A 161 4.69 -16.94 8.11
C TRP A 161 3.38 -17.31 8.80
N CYS A 162 2.42 -17.88 8.06
CA CYS A 162 1.19 -18.41 8.62
C CYS A 162 1.20 -19.95 8.59
N PHE A 163 0.90 -20.59 9.72
CA PHE A 163 0.93 -22.05 9.84
C PHE A 163 -0.28 -22.58 10.62
N ASP A 164 -0.89 -23.66 10.14
CA ASP A 164 -2.03 -24.33 10.75
C ASP A 164 -1.57 -25.62 11.45
N PHE A 165 -1.51 -25.61 12.78
CA PHE A 165 -1.10 -26.78 13.57
C PHE A 165 -2.13 -27.91 13.55
N ALA A 166 -3.39 -27.66 13.19
CA ALA A 166 -4.40 -28.70 13.12
C ALA A 166 -4.22 -29.57 11.87
N THR A 167 -3.81 -28.96 10.75
CA THR A 167 -3.55 -29.66 9.49
C THR A 167 -2.08 -30.00 9.28
N GLY A 168 -1.17 -29.31 9.98
CA GLY A 168 0.28 -29.40 9.79
C GLY A 168 0.71 -28.79 8.46
N GLN A 169 0.07 -27.70 8.04
CA GLN A 169 0.33 -27.05 6.75
C GLN A 169 0.69 -25.59 6.91
N GLN A 170 1.63 -25.11 6.08
CA GLN A 170 1.77 -23.68 5.85
C GLN A 170 0.53 -23.18 5.11
N ILE A 171 0.01 -22.04 5.53
CA ILE A 171 -1.15 -21.40 4.92
C ILE A 171 -0.76 -20.00 4.47
N THR A 172 -1.46 -19.47 3.47
CA THR A 172 -1.20 -18.10 3.00
C THR A 172 -1.81 -17.06 3.93
N THR A 173 -1.37 -15.81 3.82
CA THR A 173 -1.99 -14.68 4.51
C THR A 173 -3.46 -14.56 4.10
N ALA A 174 -3.78 -14.76 2.81
CA ALA A 174 -5.17 -14.80 2.33
C ALA A 174 -6.01 -15.89 3.02
N GLU A 175 -5.49 -17.11 3.14
CA GLU A 175 -6.17 -18.22 3.79
C GLU A 175 -6.36 -17.99 5.29
N MET A 176 -5.41 -17.33 5.95
CA MET A 176 -5.53 -16.95 7.36
C MET A 176 -6.62 -15.88 7.56
N LEU A 177 -6.69 -14.87 6.68
CA LEU A 177 -7.75 -13.85 6.69
C LEU A 177 -9.14 -14.46 6.44
N GLN A 178 -9.26 -15.42 5.52
CA GLN A 178 -10.51 -16.14 5.26
C GLN A 178 -11.00 -16.91 6.49
N ARG A 179 -10.10 -17.55 7.25
CA ARG A 179 -10.43 -18.21 8.52
C ARG A 179 -10.93 -17.23 9.58
N MET A 180 -10.49 -15.97 9.52
CA MET A 180 -11.00 -14.87 10.35
C MET A 180 -12.33 -14.28 9.85
N GLY A 181 -12.85 -14.76 8.71
CA GLY A 181 -14.09 -14.27 8.09
C GLY A 181 -13.92 -12.96 7.33
N LEU A 182 -12.69 -12.59 6.98
CA LEU A 182 -12.38 -11.41 6.19
C LEU A 182 -12.23 -11.77 4.70
N ASP A 183 -12.56 -10.81 3.83
CA ASP A 183 -12.30 -10.92 2.40
C ASP A 183 -10.87 -10.44 2.09
N PRO A 184 -9.96 -11.32 1.63
CA PRO A 184 -8.58 -10.96 1.32
C PRO A 184 -8.45 -9.79 0.32
N ALA A 185 -9.33 -9.73 -0.68
CA ALA A 185 -9.29 -8.67 -1.69
C ALA A 185 -9.65 -7.30 -1.08
N THR A 186 -10.63 -7.26 -0.19
CA THR A 186 -10.99 -6.04 0.56
C THR A 186 -9.83 -5.59 1.46
N VAL A 187 -9.18 -6.52 2.17
CA VAL A 187 -8.02 -6.21 3.03
C VAL A 187 -6.85 -5.68 2.19
N GLN A 188 -6.55 -6.32 1.05
CA GLN A 188 -5.51 -5.88 0.12
C GLN A 188 -5.73 -4.45 -0.35
N GLN A 189 -6.93 -4.14 -0.84
CA GLN A 189 -7.29 -2.81 -1.31
C GLN A 189 -7.20 -1.76 -0.20
N GLN A 190 -7.60 -2.11 1.02
CA GLN A 190 -7.52 -1.20 2.16
C GLN A 190 -6.06 -0.93 2.56
N MET A 191 -5.22 -1.97 2.57
CA MET A 191 -3.80 -1.84 2.89
C MET A 191 -3.06 -0.99 1.87
N GLN A 192 -3.23 -1.28 0.57
CA GLN A 192 -2.62 -0.49 -0.51
C GLN A 192 -3.07 0.98 -0.47
N ARG A 193 -4.36 1.21 -0.21
CA ARG A 193 -4.92 2.55 -0.01
C ARG A 193 -4.21 3.31 1.12
N GLN A 194 -4.12 2.72 2.30
CA GLN A 194 -3.47 3.37 3.45
C GLN A 194 -1.95 3.55 3.27
N ALA A 195 -1.28 2.57 2.66
CA ALA A 195 0.13 2.65 2.34
C ALA A 195 0.43 3.82 1.40
N MET A 196 -0.33 3.92 0.30
CA MET A 196 -0.16 4.99 -0.68
C MET A 196 -0.43 6.37 -0.08
N GLN A 197 -1.52 6.51 0.70
CA GLN A 197 -1.84 7.76 1.40
C GLN A 197 -0.73 8.20 2.35
N THR A 198 -0.18 7.25 3.11
CA THR A 198 0.87 7.54 4.08
C THR A 198 2.17 7.91 3.38
N PHE A 199 2.55 7.14 2.36
CA PHE A 199 3.71 7.39 1.52
C PHE A 199 3.64 8.76 0.86
N ASP A 200 2.58 9.04 0.11
CA ASP A 200 2.46 10.28 -0.67
C ASP A 200 2.56 11.48 0.29
N ARG A 201 1.87 11.43 1.45
CA ARG A 201 1.87 12.50 2.46
C ARG A 201 3.24 12.77 3.07
N GLU A 202 4.04 11.73 3.28
CA GLU A 202 5.40 11.88 3.80
C GLU A 202 6.32 12.45 2.71
N MET A 203 6.26 11.91 1.50
CA MET A 203 7.10 12.32 0.39
C MET A 203 6.95 13.79 0.03
N ALA A 204 5.72 14.29 0.09
CA ALA A 204 5.41 15.69 -0.14
C ALA A 204 6.09 16.68 0.82
N GLN A 205 6.52 16.22 2.00
CA GLN A 205 7.22 17.04 2.98
C GLN A 205 8.73 16.99 2.79
N GLY A 206 9.22 16.09 1.92
CA GLY A 206 10.63 15.89 1.62
C GLY A 206 11.22 17.01 0.76
N ALA A 207 12.49 17.34 1.02
CA ALA A 207 13.21 18.38 0.27
C ALA A 207 13.46 18.04 -1.21
N TYR A 208 13.35 16.77 -1.59
CA TYR A 208 13.64 16.26 -2.94
C TYR A 208 12.38 15.89 -3.75
N TYR A 209 11.19 16.14 -3.22
CA TYR A 209 9.91 15.77 -3.85
C TYR A 209 9.87 16.17 -5.33
N GLU A 210 10.22 17.42 -5.65
CA GLU A 210 10.12 17.92 -7.02
C GLU A 210 11.13 17.26 -7.97
N SER A 211 12.33 16.93 -7.50
CA SER A 211 13.32 16.21 -8.32
C SER A 211 12.83 14.79 -8.60
N TRP A 212 12.39 14.08 -7.56
CA TRP A 212 11.88 12.72 -7.72
C TRP A 212 10.63 12.64 -8.59
N ARG A 213 9.77 13.66 -8.52
CA ARG A 213 8.59 13.75 -9.39
C ARG A 213 8.98 13.95 -10.85
N LEU A 214 9.92 14.86 -11.13
CA LEU A 214 10.33 15.16 -12.51
C LEU A 214 11.05 13.98 -13.16
N ASP A 215 11.95 13.33 -12.42
CA ASP A 215 12.76 12.19 -12.90
C ASP A 215 11.96 10.86 -12.93
N GLY A 216 10.68 10.86 -12.57
CA GLY A 216 9.81 9.66 -12.51
C GLY A 216 10.05 8.74 -11.31
N GLU A 217 11.10 8.99 -10.52
CA GLU A 217 11.49 8.20 -9.34
C GLU A 217 10.40 8.16 -8.26
N LEU A 218 9.61 9.24 -8.10
CA LEU A 218 8.46 9.24 -7.18
C LEU A 218 7.47 8.14 -7.57
N SER A 219 7.18 8.00 -8.86
CA SER A 219 6.25 7.02 -9.40
C SER A 219 6.78 5.59 -9.25
N GLN A 220 8.10 5.40 -9.34
CA GLN A 220 8.73 4.13 -8.96
C GLN A 220 8.53 3.82 -7.47
N MET A 221 8.81 4.77 -6.58
CA MET A 221 8.64 4.56 -5.14
C MET A 221 7.17 4.29 -4.74
N ARG A 222 6.21 4.89 -5.46
CA ARG A 222 4.78 4.55 -5.35
C ARG A 222 4.53 3.09 -5.72
N MET A 223 5.10 2.63 -6.84
CA MET A 223 4.98 1.24 -7.27
C MET A 223 5.59 0.28 -6.24
N ASP A 224 6.81 0.55 -5.76
CA ASP A 224 7.46 -0.22 -4.70
C ASP A 224 6.56 -0.30 -3.46
N THR A 225 5.97 0.83 -3.06
CA THR A 225 5.03 0.86 -1.94
C THR A 225 3.85 -0.08 -2.16
N LEU A 226 3.32 -0.24 -3.37
CA LEU A 226 2.23 -1.20 -3.62
C LEU A 226 2.72 -2.65 -3.57
N GLU A 227 3.90 -2.93 -4.14
CA GLU A 227 4.50 -4.26 -4.17
C GLU A 227 4.82 -4.79 -2.78
N TYR A 228 5.46 -3.97 -1.96
CA TYR A 228 5.82 -4.37 -0.60
C TYR A 228 4.61 -4.52 0.34
N ASN A 229 3.44 -4.06 -0.09
CA ASN A 229 2.17 -4.27 0.59
C ASN A 229 1.22 -5.19 -0.21
N GLU A 230 1.76 -6.04 -1.09
CA GLU A 230 1.04 -7.22 -1.57
C GLU A 230 0.70 -8.14 -0.41
N LEU A 231 -0.45 -8.82 -0.50
CA LEU A 231 -1.10 -9.48 0.63
C LEU A 231 -0.19 -10.46 1.35
N GLU A 232 0.58 -11.24 0.59
CA GLU A 232 1.45 -12.29 1.11
C GLU A 232 2.75 -11.75 1.73
N ASN A 233 3.05 -10.46 1.53
CA ASN A 233 4.17 -9.77 2.18
C ASN A 233 3.79 -9.17 3.54
N LEU A 234 2.51 -9.21 3.93
CA LEU A 234 1.99 -8.57 5.13
C LEU A 234 2.11 -9.47 6.36
N CYS A 235 2.39 -8.86 7.51
CA CYS A 235 2.38 -9.55 8.80
C CYS A 235 1.02 -9.38 9.49
N LEU A 236 0.46 -10.47 10.03
CA LEU A 236 -0.80 -10.46 10.76
C LEU A 236 -0.53 -10.46 12.27
N LEU A 237 -0.77 -9.34 12.92
CA LEU A 237 -0.65 -9.23 14.37
C LEU A 237 -2.03 -9.36 15.01
N LEU A 238 -2.14 -10.18 16.05
CA LEU A 238 -3.34 -10.32 16.86
C LEU A 238 -3.05 -9.92 18.32
N PRO A 239 -2.85 -8.61 18.59
CA PRO A 239 -2.52 -8.14 19.94
C PRO A 239 -3.64 -8.43 20.95
N GLU A 240 -4.89 -8.42 20.48
CA GLU A 240 -6.08 -8.78 21.24
C GLU A 240 -6.93 -9.79 20.46
N GLN A 241 -7.75 -10.57 21.17
CA GLN A 241 -8.51 -11.68 20.59
C GLN A 241 -9.50 -11.26 19.47
N ASN A 242 -9.89 -9.98 19.41
CA ASN A 242 -10.83 -9.43 18.43
C ASN A 242 -10.27 -8.26 17.61
N GLN A 243 -8.94 -8.07 17.63
CA GLN A 243 -8.27 -6.99 16.91
C GLN A 243 -7.18 -7.59 16.03
N LEU A 244 -7.34 -7.42 14.73
CA LEU A 244 -6.30 -7.73 13.77
C LEU A 244 -5.55 -6.44 13.44
N VAL A 245 -4.23 -6.49 13.44
CA VAL A 245 -3.37 -5.44 12.92
C VAL A 245 -2.62 -6.01 11.75
N ILE A 246 -2.78 -5.39 10.58
CA ILE A 246 -2.01 -5.70 9.39
C ILE A 246 -0.79 -4.80 9.40
N ARG A 247 0.40 -5.39 9.43
CA ARG A 247 1.66 -4.66 9.34
C ARG A 247 2.21 -4.76 7.93
N GLY A 248 2.36 -3.60 7.31
CA GLY A 248 3.07 -3.38 6.06
C GLY A 248 4.17 -2.33 6.21
N ARG A 249 4.59 -1.75 5.09
CA ARG A 249 5.74 -0.81 5.07
C ARG A 249 5.67 0.21 3.93
N TYR A 250 6.34 1.34 4.08
CA TYR A 250 6.53 2.33 3.01
C TYR A 250 7.90 3.00 3.16
N SER A 251 8.52 3.51 2.08
CA SER A 251 9.86 4.12 2.14
C SER A 251 9.95 5.37 1.28
N SER A 252 10.87 6.28 1.62
CA SER A 252 11.06 7.56 0.93
C SER A 252 12.23 7.64 -0.05
N ALA A 253 13.08 6.60 -0.16
CA ALA A 253 14.19 6.61 -1.13
C ALA A 253 15.03 5.32 -1.20
N SER A 254 15.07 4.50 -0.13
CA SER A 254 15.97 3.34 -0.08
C SER A 254 15.51 2.29 0.92
N GLU A 255 16.11 1.11 0.81
CA GLU A 255 15.95 -0.01 1.74
C GLU A 255 16.28 0.33 3.21
N GLU A 256 17.06 1.37 3.46
CA GLU A 256 17.48 1.77 4.80
C GLU A 256 16.48 2.74 5.46
N ARG A 257 15.47 3.20 4.71
CA ARG A 257 14.49 4.23 5.15
C ARG A 257 13.06 3.72 5.23
N TRP A 258 12.85 2.40 5.24
CA TRP A 258 11.52 1.83 5.44
C TRP A 258 10.94 2.25 6.78
N GLN A 259 9.68 2.68 6.73
CA GLN A 259 8.83 2.89 7.89
C GLN A 259 7.77 1.79 7.96
N GLN A 260 7.41 1.43 9.18
CA GLN A 260 6.34 0.48 9.44
C GLN A 260 4.99 1.17 9.32
N LEU A 261 4.02 0.45 8.77
CA LEU A 261 2.63 0.89 8.73
C LEU A 261 1.75 -0.20 9.34
N ASP A 262 1.14 0.13 10.48
CA ASP A 262 0.18 -0.74 11.16
C ASP A 262 -1.24 -0.25 10.87
N MET A 263 -2.04 -1.12 10.24
CA MET A 263 -3.45 -0.90 9.95
C MET A 263 -4.31 -1.79 10.85
N GLU A 264 -5.15 -1.19 11.67
CA GLU A 264 -6.09 -1.93 12.51
C GLU A 264 -7.37 -2.32 11.75
N ILE A 265 -7.74 -3.59 11.84
CA ILE A 265 -9.00 -4.17 11.34
C ILE A 265 -9.76 -4.80 12.52
N PRO A 266 -10.94 -4.25 12.90
CA PRO A 266 -11.80 -4.89 13.89
C PRO A 266 -12.32 -6.24 13.37
N LEU A 267 -12.16 -7.33 14.15
CA LEU A 267 -12.64 -8.67 13.76
C LEU A 267 -14.15 -8.88 14.04
N GLN A 268 -14.79 -8.00 14.80
CA GLN A 268 -16.24 -8.03 14.99
C GLN A 268 -16.94 -7.36 13.83
N THR A 269 -18.04 -7.97 13.35
CA THR A 269 -18.88 -7.53 12.23
C THR A 269 -18.86 -6.00 12.11
N ALA A 270 -18.14 -5.50 11.11
CA ALA A 270 -18.10 -4.09 10.81
C ALA A 270 -19.55 -3.58 10.82
N ALA A 271 -19.83 -2.60 11.68
CA ALA A 271 -21.08 -1.87 11.58
C ALA A 271 -21.25 -1.50 10.10
N GLN A 272 -22.43 -1.76 9.53
CA GLN A 272 -22.69 -1.47 8.12
C GLN A 272 -22.09 -0.10 7.79
N PRO A 273 -21.22 0.00 6.76
CA PRO A 273 -20.57 1.27 6.44
C PRO A 273 -21.67 2.33 6.40
N GLN A 274 -21.51 3.39 7.19
CA GLN A 274 -22.40 4.54 7.07
C GLN A 274 -22.45 4.90 5.59
N ALA A 275 -23.66 5.13 5.06
CA ALA A 275 -23.82 5.46 3.65
C ALA A 275 -22.94 6.68 3.33
N GLN A 276 -21.79 6.44 2.70
CA GLN A 276 -20.92 7.50 2.25
C GLN A 276 -21.65 8.30 1.17
N PRO A 277 -21.56 9.64 1.19
CA PRO A 277 -22.18 10.45 0.17
C PRO A 277 -21.60 10.07 -1.20
N VAL A 278 -22.47 9.89 -2.18
CA VAL A 278 -22.04 9.70 -3.57
C VAL A 278 -21.59 11.06 -4.08
N LEU A 279 -20.32 11.18 -4.44
CA LEU A 279 -19.79 12.39 -5.07
C LEU A 279 -20.00 12.26 -6.58
N THR A 280 -20.51 13.33 -7.21
CA THR A 280 -20.74 13.34 -8.65
C THR A 280 -20.61 14.75 -9.19
N ASP A 281 -20.10 14.85 -10.41
CA ASP A 281 -20.12 16.07 -11.18
C ASP A 281 -20.27 15.73 -12.68
N THR A 282 -20.75 16.71 -13.45
CA THR A 282 -20.95 16.59 -14.90
C THR A 282 -20.43 17.83 -15.62
N PHE A 283 -19.78 17.62 -16.77
CA PHE A 283 -19.33 18.68 -17.64
C PHE A 283 -19.36 18.26 -19.09
N ASP A 284 -20.36 18.77 -19.82
CA ASP A 284 -20.48 18.73 -21.28
C ASP A 284 -20.09 17.38 -21.91
N GLY A 285 -20.73 16.31 -21.44
CA GLY A 285 -20.52 14.94 -21.94
C GLY A 285 -19.67 14.04 -21.04
N VAL A 286 -18.95 14.60 -20.06
CA VAL A 286 -18.20 13.84 -19.05
C VAL A 286 -18.95 13.84 -17.72
N GLN A 287 -19.06 12.69 -17.09
CA GLN A 287 -19.63 12.51 -15.76
C GLN A 287 -18.67 11.70 -14.89
N VAL A 288 -18.47 12.13 -13.66
CA VAL A 288 -17.76 11.34 -12.64
C VAL A 288 -18.73 10.90 -11.56
N GLN A 289 -18.53 9.69 -11.05
CA GLN A 289 -19.24 9.15 -9.89
C GLN A 289 -18.26 8.41 -8.98
N LEU A 290 -18.18 8.83 -7.72
CA LEU A 290 -17.48 8.14 -6.64
C LEU A 290 -18.50 7.62 -5.63
N LYS A 291 -18.48 6.29 -5.42
CA LYS A 291 -19.36 5.60 -4.48
C LYS A 291 -18.55 4.61 -3.67
N GLY A 292 -18.27 4.96 -2.41
CA GLY A 292 -17.37 4.16 -1.61
C GLY A 292 -15.96 4.18 -2.19
N THR A 293 -15.39 2.99 -2.36
CA THR A 293 -14.10 2.78 -2.99
C THR A 293 -14.17 2.71 -4.52
N GLN A 294 -15.37 2.71 -5.11
CA GLN A 294 -15.57 2.63 -6.56
C GLN A 294 -15.64 4.02 -7.17
N ALA A 295 -14.84 4.25 -8.22
CA ALA A 295 -14.80 5.49 -8.96
C ALA A 295 -14.95 5.22 -10.46
N THR A 296 -15.81 5.96 -11.15
CA THR A 296 -16.06 5.78 -12.58
C THR A 296 -16.18 7.11 -13.31
N ILE A 297 -15.77 7.12 -14.58
CA ILE A 297 -15.97 8.22 -15.52
C ILE A 297 -16.84 7.72 -16.66
N THR A 298 -17.95 8.41 -16.92
CA THR A 298 -18.79 8.18 -18.09
C THR A 298 -18.58 9.30 -19.09
N VAL A 299 -18.23 8.93 -20.32
CA VAL A 299 -18.02 9.85 -21.44
C VAL A 299 -19.12 9.61 -22.47
N SER A 300 -19.75 10.67 -22.93
CA SER A 300 -20.94 10.61 -23.78
C SER A 300 -20.95 11.72 -24.84
N PRO A 301 -21.69 11.54 -25.96
CA PRO A 301 -21.84 12.57 -26.97
C PRO A 301 -22.55 13.81 -26.40
N ALA A 302 -21.90 14.96 -26.48
CA ALA A 302 -22.39 16.27 -26.02
C ALA A 302 -21.74 17.38 -26.86
N PRO A 303 -22.23 18.64 -26.81
CA PRO A 303 -21.70 19.73 -27.65
C PRO A 303 -20.18 19.85 -27.66
N LYS A 304 -19.51 19.80 -26.50
CA LYS A 304 -18.04 19.89 -26.45
C LYS A 304 -17.34 18.58 -26.81
N THR A 305 -17.80 17.41 -26.33
CA THR A 305 -17.16 16.15 -26.72
C THR A 305 -17.36 15.82 -28.21
N THR A 306 -18.35 16.42 -28.87
CA THR A 306 -18.55 16.28 -30.32
C THR A 306 -17.47 16.99 -31.13
N THR A 307 -16.76 18.00 -30.57
CA THR A 307 -15.69 18.68 -31.30
C THR A 307 -14.48 17.77 -31.53
N TRP A 308 -14.29 16.76 -30.67
CA TRP A 308 -13.20 15.78 -30.78
C TRP A 308 -13.17 15.02 -32.10
N ASP A 309 -14.33 14.75 -32.72
CA ASP A 309 -14.40 14.07 -34.02
C ASP A 309 -13.71 14.90 -35.10
N THR A 310 -13.90 16.22 -35.07
CA THR A 310 -13.31 17.14 -36.07
C THR A 310 -11.90 17.56 -35.70
N GLU A 311 -11.62 17.77 -34.42
CA GLU A 311 -10.35 18.34 -33.94
C GLU A 311 -9.27 17.27 -33.72
N LEU A 312 -9.66 16.04 -33.35
CA LEU A 312 -8.77 14.97 -32.92
C LEU A 312 -9.02 13.62 -33.62
N ASN A 313 -10.04 13.52 -34.49
CA ASN A 313 -10.55 12.25 -35.05
C ASN A 313 -11.01 11.24 -33.98
N LEU A 314 -11.42 11.72 -32.80
CA LEU A 314 -11.93 10.89 -31.70
C LEU A 314 -13.46 10.95 -31.67
N ARG A 315 -14.12 9.90 -32.17
CA ARG A 315 -15.58 9.85 -32.31
C ARG A 315 -16.25 9.07 -31.17
N LEU A 316 -17.17 9.73 -30.48
CA LEU A 316 -18.04 9.10 -29.49
C LEU A 316 -19.40 8.76 -30.12
N GLU A 317 -19.69 7.48 -30.33
CA GLU A 317 -20.99 7.04 -30.87
C GLU A 317 -22.05 6.82 -29.78
N GLN A 318 -21.60 6.44 -28.57
CA GLN A 318 -22.46 6.13 -27.44
C GLN A 318 -21.76 6.49 -26.12
N ALA A 319 -22.54 6.56 -25.05
CA ALA A 319 -21.98 6.68 -23.71
C ALA A 319 -21.15 5.43 -23.36
N ARG A 320 -19.98 5.64 -22.78
CA ARG A 320 -19.10 4.58 -22.25
C ARG A 320 -18.67 4.94 -20.84
N THR A 321 -18.66 3.94 -19.95
CA THR A 321 -18.27 4.09 -18.56
C THR A 321 -17.00 3.30 -18.31
N TYR A 322 -16.03 3.96 -17.68
CA TYR A 322 -14.72 3.44 -17.38
C TYR A 322 -14.48 3.48 -15.87
N PRO A 323 -13.92 2.43 -15.26
CA PRO A 323 -13.41 2.52 -13.89
C PRO A 323 -12.20 3.46 -13.85
N ILE A 324 -12.05 4.20 -12.76
CA ILE A 324 -10.81 4.94 -12.49
C ILE A 324 -9.85 3.99 -11.77
N LEU A 325 -8.67 3.78 -12.33
CA LEU A 325 -7.58 3.01 -11.73
C LEU A 325 -6.63 3.95 -10.98
N GLY A 326 -5.93 3.44 -9.97
CA GLY A 326 -4.93 4.21 -9.21
C GLY A 326 -5.52 5.21 -8.21
N SER A 327 -6.82 5.16 -7.91
CA SER A 327 -7.47 6.06 -6.95
C SER A 327 -7.34 5.53 -5.51
N TYR A 328 -6.20 5.79 -4.88
CA TYR A 328 -5.85 5.26 -3.54
C TYR A 328 -6.18 6.20 -2.37
N ASN A 329 -6.81 7.34 -2.62
CA ASN A 329 -7.15 8.29 -1.58
C ASN A 329 -8.61 8.16 -1.11
N GLU A 330 -8.92 8.74 0.06
CA GLU A 330 -10.29 9.02 0.47
C GLU A 330 -10.68 10.41 -0.05
N TYR A 331 -11.71 10.48 -0.90
CA TYR A 331 -12.12 11.73 -1.53
C TYR A 331 -13.33 12.35 -0.83
N VAL A 332 -13.25 13.65 -0.60
CA VAL A 332 -14.29 14.45 0.06
C VAL A 332 -15.03 15.39 -0.89
N ASP A 333 -14.46 15.65 -2.08
CA ASP A 333 -15.08 16.47 -3.11
C ASP A 333 -14.60 16.05 -4.51
N VAL A 334 -15.39 16.35 -5.53
CA VAL A 334 -15.05 16.10 -6.92
C VAL A 334 -15.55 17.23 -7.81
N CYS A 335 -14.72 17.65 -8.77
CA CYS A 335 -15.14 18.64 -9.75
C CYS A 335 -14.46 18.38 -11.10
N ILE A 336 -15.23 18.45 -12.17
CA ILE A 336 -14.74 18.39 -13.55
C ILE A 336 -14.46 19.81 -14.02
N GLY A 337 -13.28 20.01 -14.60
CA GLY A 337 -12.88 21.23 -15.29
C GLY A 337 -12.36 20.93 -16.68
N GLN A 338 -11.65 21.88 -17.27
CA GLN A 338 -10.82 21.65 -18.45
C GLN A 338 -9.48 22.37 -18.32
N GLN A 339 -8.46 21.88 -19.04
CA GLN A 339 -7.17 22.57 -19.19
C GLN A 339 -7.30 23.85 -20.03
N THR A 340 -6.21 24.62 -20.17
CA THR A 340 -6.19 25.91 -20.89
C THR A 340 -6.09 25.78 -22.41
N ASP A 341 -6.32 24.60 -22.95
CA ASP A 341 -6.18 24.31 -24.36
C ASP A 341 -7.38 24.83 -25.19
N SER A 342 -7.20 24.86 -26.52
CA SER A 342 -8.25 25.30 -27.44
C SER A 342 -9.31 24.23 -27.73
N VAL A 343 -8.97 22.96 -27.50
CA VAL A 343 -9.87 21.82 -27.64
C VAL A 343 -10.58 21.59 -26.30
N PHE A 344 -11.65 20.81 -26.26
CA PHE A 344 -12.24 20.45 -24.98
C PHE A 344 -11.40 19.38 -24.29
N HIS A 345 -10.59 19.75 -23.29
CA HIS A 345 -9.74 18.81 -22.55
C HIS A 345 -10.20 18.64 -21.09
N PRO A 346 -11.24 17.82 -20.83
CA PRO A 346 -11.79 17.65 -19.50
C PRO A 346 -10.83 16.97 -18.53
N VAL A 347 -10.76 17.51 -17.32
CA VAL A 347 -10.00 16.94 -16.20
C VAL A 347 -10.94 16.75 -15.02
N VAL A 348 -10.93 15.54 -14.45
CA VAL A 348 -11.66 15.24 -13.21
C VAL A 348 -10.71 15.48 -12.04
N TYR A 349 -11.00 16.46 -11.20
CA TYR A 349 -10.24 16.73 -9.98
C TYR A 349 -10.89 16.05 -8.78
N LEU A 350 -10.07 15.38 -7.99
CA LEU A 350 -10.46 14.57 -6.84
C LEU A 350 -9.80 15.16 -5.59
N LEU A 351 -10.60 15.78 -4.70
CA LEU A 351 -10.10 16.35 -3.46
C LEU A 351 -10.04 15.26 -2.40
N THR A 352 -8.84 14.98 -1.94
CA THR A 352 -8.54 14.03 -0.86
C THR A 352 -8.93 14.59 0.51
N GLN A 353 -9.12 13.73 1.51
CA GLN A 353 -9.50 14.11 2.87
C GLN A 353 -8.42 14.93 3.60
N ASP A 354 -7.14 14.70 3.30
CA ASP A 354 -6.02 15.48 3.81
C ASP A 354 -5.84 16.83 3.08
N GLY A 355 -6.58 17.03 1.98
CA GLY A 355 -6.75 18.31 1.31
C GLY A 355 -5.78 18.53 0.16
N VAL A 356 -5.19 17.48 -0.40
CA VAL A 356 -4.46 17.50 -1.67
C VAL A 356 -5.37 17.13 -2.85
N VAL A 357 -4.97 17.45 -4.08
CA VAL A 357 -5.77 17.16 -5.27
C VAL A 357 -5.08 16.14 -6.16
N GLU A 358 -5.75 15.02 -6.41
CA GLU A 358 -5.44 14.11 -7.51
C GLU A 358 -6.33 14.43 -8.71
N TYR A 359 -6.01 13.88 -9.88
CA TYR A 359 -6.81 14.13 -11.06
C TYR A 359 -6.73 13.02 -12.10
N VAL A 360 -7.74 12.97 -12.96
CA VAL A 360 -7.75 12.14 -14.16
C VAL A 360 -7.83 13.07 -15.36
N ASP A 361 -6.81 13.03 -16.21
CA ASP A 361 -6.82 13.67 -17.51
C ASP A 361 -7.60 12.79 -18.50
N VAL A 362 -8.89 13.11 -18.68
CA VAL A 362 -9.83 12.25 -19.41
C VAL A 362 -9.50 12.18 -20.89
N LEU A 363 -9.18 13.33 -21.50
CA LEU A 363 -8.86 13.35 -22.92
C LEU A 363 -7.53 12.65 -23.20
N ARG A 364 -6.51 12.91 -22.38
CA ARG A 364 -5.21 12.24 -22.53
C ARG A 364 -5.34 10.74 -22.42
N CYS A 365 -6.10 10.25 -21.44
CA CYS A 365 -6.39 8.82 -21.31
C CYS A 365 -7.02 8.27 -22.60
N LEU A 366 -8.06 8.94 -23.13
CA LEU A 366 -8.77 8.50 -24.35
C LEU A 366 -7.95 8.56 -25.64
N LEU A 367 -6.97 9.45 -25.71
CA LEU A 367 -6.06 9.53 -26.87
C LEU A 367 -5.10 8.34 -26.93
N PHE A 368 -4.78 7.76 -25.78
CA PHE A 368 -3.85 6.63 -25.69
C PHE A 368 -4.54 5.27 -25.51
N GLY A 369 -5.77 5.25 -24.98
CA GLY A 369 -6.52 4.02 -24.78
C GLY A 369 -7.83 4.23 -24.03
N ASN A 370 -8.47 3.14 -23.63
CA ASN A 370 -9.76 3.10 -22.95
C ASN A 370 -9.60 2.90 -21.42
N ALA A 371 -8.54 3.45 -20.83
CA ALA A 371 -8.20 3.29 -19.43
C ALA A 371 -8.12 4.65 -18.73
N MET A 372 -8.93 4.86 -17.69
CA MET A 372 -8.91 6.10 -16.90
C MET A 372 -7.97 5.92 -15.71
N ILE A 373 -6.81 6.58 -15.74
CA ILE A 373 -5.78 6.44 -14.71
C ILE A 373 -5.71 7.71 -13.88
N CYS A 374 -5.78 7.55 -12.56
CA CYS A 374 -5.57 8.62 -11.60
C CYS A 374 -4.08 8.95 -11.51
N GLN A 375 -3.76 10.23 -11.71
CA GLN A 375 -2.39 10.76 -11.66
C GLN A 375 -1.95 10.99 -10.21
N ASP A 376 -0.66 11.26 -10.04
CA ASP A 376 -0.07 11.58 -8.75
C ASP A 376 -0.71 12.84 -8.13
N PRO A 377 -0.74 12.93 -6.78
CA PRO A 377 -1.26 14.12 -6.11
C PRO A 377 -0.47 15.37 -6.48
N ILE A 378 -1.17 16.45 -6.82
CA ILE A 378 -0.60 17.78 -7.02
C ILE A 378 -0.35 18.38 -5.64
N TYR A 379 0.83 18.15 -5.07
CA TYR A 379 1.10 18.52 -3.67
C TYR A 379 1.15 20.02 -3.38
N ILE A 380 1.39 20.86 -4.38
CA ILE A 380 1.21 22.31 -4.22
C ILE A 380 -0.28 22.66 -4.06
N ALA A 381 -1.20 21.85 -4.58
CA ALA A 381 -2.64 21.96 -4.39
C ALA A 381 -3.09 21.32 -3.06
N ASN A 382 -2.49 21.77 -1.96
CA ASN A 382 -2.76 21.29 -0.60
C ASN A 382 -3.68 22.22 0.20
N ASN A 383 -3.99 21.80 1.44
CA ASN A 383 -4.85 22.51 2.39
C ASN A 383 -6.25 22.81 1.84
N GLY A 384 -6.70 22.01 0.87
CA GLY A 384 -8.01 22.08 0.24
C GLY A 384 -9.15 21.80 1.22
N VAL A 385 -10.29 22.45 0.96
CA VAL A 385 -11.55 22.20 1.67
C VAL A 385 -12.72 21.96 0.73
N SER A 386 -12.66 22.48 -0.49
CA SER A 386 -13.67 22.23 -1.53
C SER A 386 -13.10 22.56 -2.91
N LEU A 387 -13.68 21.95 -3.93
CA LEU A 387 -13.45 22.25 -5.33
C LEU A 387 -14.63 23.09 -5.86
N GLU A 388 -14.33 24.03 -6.75
CA GLU A 388 -15.36 24.86 -7.37
C GLU A 388 -14.99 25.13 -8.83
N ARG A 389 -15.90 24.80 -9.74
CA ARG A 389 -15.79 25.24 -11.14
C ARG A 389 -16.00 26.75 -11.20
N SER A 390 -14.95 27.49 -11.57
CA SER A 390 -14.93 28.94 -11.70
C SER A 390 -15.03 29.36 -13.17
N GLY A 391 -15.79 30.44 -13.41
CA GLY A 391 -16.09 30.89 -14.77
C GLY A 391 -16.86 29.81 -15.54
N ASN A 392 -16.46 29.55 -16.78
CA ASN A 392 -17.15 28.59 -17.65
C ASN A 392 -16.52 27.20 -17.64
N SER A 393 -15.33 27.00 -17.04
CA SER A 393 -14.59 25.76 -17.28
C SER A 393 -13.42 25.42 -16.36
N LYS A 394 -12.80 26.40 -15.69
CA LYS A 394 -11.64 26.13 -14.83
C LYS A 394 -12.06 25.67 -13.44
N VAL A 395 -11.22 24.90 -12.75
CA VAL A 395 -11.51 24.47 -11.37
C VAL A 395 -10.53 25.14 -10.40
N ASN A 396 -11.11 25.63 -9.31
CA ASN A 396 -10.41 26.24 -8.21
C ASN A 396 -10.47 25.34 -6.98
N LEU A 397 -9.32 25.18 -6.32
CA LEU A 397 -9.22 24.65 -4.98
C LEU A 397 -9.40 25.79 -3.97
N ARG A 398 -10.43 25.71 -3.13
CA ARG A 398 -10.58 26.57 -1.95
C ARG A 398 -9.76 25.99 -0.83
N ARG A 399 -8.91 26.80 -0.20
CA ARG A 399 -8.02 26.38 0.89
C ARG A 399 -8.52 26.83 2.27
N LYS A 400 -8.04 26.15 3.32
CA LYS A 400 -8.38 26.41 4.73
C LYS A 400 -8.11 27.85 5.18
N ASP A 401 -7.10 28.51 4.59
CA ASP A 401 -6.73 29.90 4.88
C ASP A 401 -7.58 30.94 4.11
N GLY A 402 -8.55 30.48 3.30
CA GLY A 402 -9.39 31.31 2.46
C GLY A 402 -8.77 31.67 1.10
N SER A 403 -7.53 31.26 0.83
CA SER A 403 -6.91 31.42 -0.49
C SER A 403 -7.53 30.48 -1.53
N VAL A 404 -7.28 30.80 -2.79
CA VAL A 404 -7.81 30.07 -3.95
C VAL A 404 -6.65 29.72 -4.86
N LEU A 405 -6.58 28.48 -5.30
CA LEU A 405 -5.61 28.00 -6.28
C LEU A 405 -6.35 27.48 -7.52
N GLU A 406 -6.03 28.00 -8.70
CA GLU A 406 -6.53 27.48 -9.97
C GLU A 406 -5.73 26.23 -10.37
N LEU A 407 -6.41 25.15 -10.79
CA LEU A 407 -5.80 23.85 -11.02
C LEU A 407 -5.47 23.54 -12.50
N ALA A 408 -5.99 24.33 -13.45
CA ALA A 408 -5.91 24.01 -14.88
C ALA A 408 -4.46 23.89 -15.37
N ASP A 409 -3.65 24.93 -15.13
CA ASP A 409 -2.22 24.95 -15.51
C ASP A 409 -1.42 23.86 -14.79
N LEU A 410 -1.70 23.65 -13.50
CA LEU A 410 -1.03 22.64 -12.68
C LEU A 410 -1.29 21.23 -13.22
N SER A 411 -2.54 20.86 -13.52
CA SER A 411 -2.82 19.53 -14.09
C SER A 411 -2.21 19.34 -15.48
N SER A 412 -1.98 20.41 -16.24
CA SER A 412 -1.31 20.32 -17.54
C SER A 412 0.19 20.02 -17.36
N GLU A 413 0.87 20.73 -16.45
CA GLU A 413 2.30 20.56 -16.19
C GLU A 413 2.60 19.24 -15.46
N TRP A 414 1.80 18.84 -14.47
CA TRP A 414 2.04 17.64 -13.65
C TRP A 414 1.80 16.34 -14.40
N SER A 415 1.11 16.39 -15.55
CA SER A 415 0.89 15.23 -16.40
C SER A 415 2.14 14.84 -17.18
N VAL A 416 3.20 15.64 -17.17
CA VAL A 416 4.46 15.33 -17.85
C VAL A 416 5.49 14.93 -16.79
N GLN A 417 5.97 13.69 -16.87
CA GLN A 417 7.01 13.12 -16.03
C GLN A 417 7.92 12.27 -16.90
N ASP A 418 9.22 12.23 -16.56
CA ASP A 418 10.16 11.30 -17.17
C ASP A 418 9.87 9.87 -16.70
N ILE A 419 10.41 8.89 -17.44
CA ILE A 419 10.27 7.48 -17.12
C ILE A 419 11.47 7.07 -16.24
N PRO A 420 11.24 6.49 -15.05
CA PRO A 420 12.32 6.20 -14.12
C PRO A 420 13.26 5.13 -14.66
N TYR A 421 14.52 5.20 -14.24
CA TYR A 421 15.56 4.32 -14.73
C TYR A 421 15.26 2.82 -14.51
N SER A 422 14.56 2.51 -13.41
CA SER A 422 14.15 1.17 -12.98
C SER A 422 13.42 0.35 -14.05
N ILE A 423 12.61 0.99 -14.90
CA ILE A 423 11.84 0.31 -15.96
C ILE A 423 12.39 0.58 -17.36
N THR A 424 13.49 1.32 -17.47
CA THR A 424 14.17 1.61 -18.74
C THR A 424 15.26 0.60 -19.05
N GLY A 425 15.52 0.42 -20.34
CA GLY A 425 16.52 -0.49 -20.87
C GLY A 425 15.96 -1.35 -22.00
N SER A 426 16.73 -2.40 -22.32
CA SER A 426 16.40 -3.37 -23.35
C SER A 426 15.90 -4.66 -22.71
N PHE A 427 14.78 -5.19 -23.19
CA PHE A 427 14.08 -6.33 -22.61
C PHE A 427 13.75 -7.35 -23.70
N ASN A 428 14.05 -8.61 -23.43
CA ASN A 428 13.83 -9.71 -24.37
C ASN A 428 12.71 -10.63 -23.90
N CYS A 429 11.86 -11.03 -24.84
CA CYS A 429 10.88 -12.09 -24.66
C CYS A 429 11.51 -13.44 -25.05
N THR A 430 11.07 -14.52 -24.42
CA THR A 430 11.52 -15.88 -24.76
C THR A 430 11.18 -16.30 -26.18
N ASN A 431 10.18 -15.66 -26.79
CA ASN A 431 9.74 -15.92 -28.16
C ASN A 431 10.49 -15.11 -29.23
N GLY A 432 11.55 -14.38 -28.86
CA GLY A 432 12.41 -13.62 -29.78
C GLY A 432 11.96 -12.18 -30.06
N ASN A 433 10.86 -11.74 -29.46
CA ASN A 433 10.45 -10.33 -29.47
C ASN A 433 11.21 -9.53 -28.40
N TRP A 434 11.25 -8.21 -28.53
CA TRP A 434 11.96 -7.34 -27.58
C TRP A 434 11.38 -5.93 -27.53
N LEU A 435 11.65 -5.24 -26.43
CA LEU A 435 11.28 -3.87 -26.13
C LEU A 435 12.52 -3.10 -25.68
N GLU A 436 12.76 -1.93 -26.24
CA GLU A 436 13.73 -0.95 -25.74
C GLU A 436 12.94 0.29 -25.28
N LEU A 437 13.12 0.69 -24.03
CA LEU A 437 12.46 1.83 -23.42
C LEU A 437 13.49 2.78 -22.81
N SER A 438 13.51 4.03 -23.26
CA SER A 438 14.40 5.07 -22.75
C SER A 438 13.68 5.99 -21.74
N SER A 439 14.46 6.62 -20.87
CA SER A 439 13.92 7.54 -19.84
C SER A 439 13.24 8.78 -20.43
N ASP A 440 13.65 9.18 -21.63
CA ASP A 440 13.06 10.29 -22.39
C ASP A 440 11.73 9.92 -23.09
N GLY A 441 11.24 8.70 -22.88
CA GLY A 441 10.02 8.20 -23.50
C GLY A 441 10.22 7.51 -24.83
N SER A 442 11.44 7.44 -25.40
CA SER A 442 11.65 6.75 -26.68
C SER A 442 11.45 5.25 -26.56
N VAL A 443 10.70 4.66 -27.49
CA VAL A 443 10.37 3.24 -27.54
C VAL A 443 10.81 2.63 -28.87
N GLN A 444 11.42 1.45 -28.80
CA GLN A 444 11.52 0.56 -29.95
C GLN A 444 11.01 -0.82 -29.59
N LEU A 445 10.31 -1.46 -30.52
CA LEU A 445 9.82 -2.81 -30.33
C LEU A 445 10.08 -3.68 -31.55
N GLY A 446 10.70 -4.83 -31.31
CA GLY A 446 10.84 -5.90 -32.29
C GLY A 446 9.78 -6.96 -32.03
N VAL A 447 8.86 -7.12 -32.97
CA VAL A 447 7.78 -8.10 -32.87
C VAL A 447 7.81 -9.09 -34.02
N GLN A 448 7.23 -10.26 -33.79
CA GLN A 448 7.21 -11.38 -34.74
C GLN A 448 8.63 -11.75 -35.21
N ASN A 449 9.57 -12.01 -34.28
CA ASN A 449 10.97 -12.36 -34.59
C ASN A 449 11.67 -11.33 -35.49
N ASN A 450 11.58 -10.05 -35.18
CA ASN A 450 12.20 -8.95 -35.95
C ASN A 450 11.68 -8.79 -37.39
N SER A 451 10.59 -9.46 -37.77
CA SER A 451 9.96 -9.19 -39.06
C SER A 451 9.28 -7.82 -39.11
N ARG A 452 9.01 -7.23 -37.94
CA ARG A 452 8.57 -5.86 -37.76
C ARG A 452 9.34 -5.22 -36.61
N ILE A 453 9.86 -4.03 -36.87
CA ILE A 453 10.51 -3.16 -35.88
C ILE A 453 9.76 -1.84 -35.95
N ASP A 454 9.14 -1.45 -34.86
CA ASP A 454 8.41 -0.20 -34.76
C ASP A 454 9.14 0.76 -33.81
N GLN A 455 9.04 2.05 -34.11
CA GLN A 455 9.55 3.12 -33.27
C GLN A 455 8.38 3.95 -32.76
N GLY A 456 8.48 4.41 -31.52
CA GLY A 456 7.38 5.11 -30.88
C GLY A 456 7.83 5.89 -29.67
N ASP A 457 6.84 6.40 -28.96
CA ASP A 457 7.05 7.08 -27.70
C ASP A 457 6.18 6.43 -26.60
N ALA A 458 6.57 6.68 -25.36
CA ALA A 458 5.90 6.26 -24.14
C ALA A 458 5.44 7.50 -23.37
N ALA A 459 4.20 7.46 -22.87
CA ALA A 459 3.66 8.48 -22.00
C ALA A 459 3.24 7.89 -20.66
N TYR A 460 3.76 8.43 -19.56
CA TYR A 460 3.31 8.11 -18.21
C TYR A 460 1.84 8.51 -18.01
N LEU A 461 1.06 7.59 -17.41
CA LEU A 461 -0.36 7.79 -17.09
C LEU A 461 -0.70 7.66 -15.60
N GLY A 462 0.16 7.07 -14.78
CA GLY A 462 -0.08 6.87 -13.35
C GLY A 462 0.49 5.56 -12.82
N VAL A 463 0.12 5.18 -11.59
CA VAL A 463 0.55 3.93 -10.95
C VAL A 463 -0.67 3.12 -10.48
N VAL A 464 -0.67 1.83 -10.75
CA VAL A 464 -1.70 0.84 -10.35
C VAL A 464 -1.03 -0.36 -9.67
N PRO A 465 -1.76 -1.29 -9.03
CA PRO A 465 -1.13 -2.43 -8.36
C PRO A 465 -0.27 -3.29 -9.29
N GLU A 466 -0.65 -3.35 -10.57
CA GLU A 466 0.06 -4.10 -11.61
C GLU A 466 1.36 -3.41 -12.09
N GLY A 467 1.61 -2.16 -11.70
CA GLY A 467 2.83 -1.42 -12.03
C GLY A 467 2.62 0.04 -12.45
N MET A 468 3.69 0.62 -12.99
CA MET A 468 3.66 1.95 -13.62
C MET A 468 2.93 1.87 -14.95
N VAL A 469 1.88 2.67 -15.13
CA VAL A 469 1.07 2.66 -16.36
C VAL A 469 1.69 3.58 -17.40
N LEU A 470 2.10 2.98 -18.53
CA LEU A 470 2.57 3.70 -19.70
C LEU A 470 1.60 3.45 -20.86
N ALA A 471 1.34 4.51 -21.61
CA ALA A 471 0.82 4.42 -22.96
C ALA A 471 1.99 4.32 -23.94
N ILE A 472 2.01 3.30 -24.78
CA ILE A 472 2.97 3.13 -25.87
C ILE A 472 2.23 3.38 -27.17
N PHE A 473 2.79 4.21 -28.03
CA PHE A 473 2.25 4.48 -29.36
C PHE A 473 3.36 4.52 -30.39
N THR A 474 3.14 3.91 -31.55
CA THR A 474 4.18 3.75 -32.58
C THR A 474 3.85 4.47 -33.87
N ASP A 475 4.88 4.70 -34.68
CA ASP A 475 4.79 5.24 -36.04
C ASP A 475 3.88 4.41 -36.98
N THR A 476 3.69 3.13 -36.65
CA THR A 476 2.84 2.19 -37.37
C THR A 476 1.45 2.01 -36.74
N GLY A 477 1.12 2.75 -35.67
CA GLY A 477 -0.17 2.71 -34.98
C GLY A 477 -0.38 1.46 -34.12
N LEU A 478 0.72 0.85 -33.65
CA LEU A 478 0.68 -0.20 -32.63
C LEU A 478 0.58 0.45 -31.25
N ASP A 479 -0.63 0.84 -30.89
CA ASP A 479 -0.86 1.60 -29.66
C ASP A 479 -1.48 0.71 -28.59
N PHE A 480 -0.96 0.79 -27.37
CA PHE A 480 -1.45 0.04 -26.22
C PHE A 480 -1.14 0.73 -24.89
N VAL A 481 -1.88 0.35 -23.85
CA VAL A 481 -1.65 0.79 -22.48
C VAL A 481 -1.31 -0.43 -21.63
N ALA A 482 -0.19 -0.38 -20.91
CA ALA A 482 0.24 -1.47 -20.05
C ALA A 482 0.85 -0.94 -18.74
N ALA A 483 0.74 -1.74 -17.69
CA ALA A 483 1.48 -1.56 -16.45
C ALA A 483 2.82 -2.30 -16.53
N PHE A 484 3.89 -1.62 -16.12
CA PHE A 484 5.27 -2.07 -16.13
C PHE A 484 5.79 -2.18 -14.70
N LYS A 485 6.32 -3.35 -14.34
CA LYS A 485 6.85 -3.63 -13.00
C LYS A 485 8.14 -4.44 -13.12
N MET A 486 9.20 -3.99 -12.46
CA MET A 486 10.48 -4.70 -12.40
C MET A 486 10.53 -5.58 -11.15
N ASP A 487 11.01 -6.82 -11.27
CA ASP A 487 11.29 -7.66 -10.11
C ASP A 487 12.75 -7.50 -9.61
N LEU A 488 13.07 -8.17 -8.49
CA LEU A 488 14.41 -8.15 -7.90
C LEU A 488 15.50 -8.83 -8.76
N TYR A 489 15.11 -9.51 -9.85
CA TYR A 489 15.99 -10.24 -10.76
C TYR A 489 16.12 -9.53 -12.13
N ASP A 490 15.76 -8.25 -12.20
CA ASP A 490 15.75 -7.46 -13.44
C ASP A 490 14.85 -8.08 -14.55
N ASN A 491 13.75 -8.75 -14.17
CA ASN A 491 12.69 -9.11 -15.11
C ASN A 491 11.57 -8.06 -15.10
N LEU A 492 11.19 -7.64 -16.30
CA LEU A 492 10.10 -6.73 -16.53
C LEU A 492 8.81 -7.51 -16.74
N THR A 493 7.86 -7.34 -15.82
CA THR A 493 6.48 -7.75 -15.99
C THR A 493 5.73 -6.64 -16.72
N MET A 494 5.12 -6.98 -17.85
CA MET A 494 4.20 -6.12 -18.58
C MET A 494 2.78 -6.69 -18.48
N THR A 495 1.85 -5.91 -17.94
CA THR A 495 0.44 -6.30 -17.80
C THR A 495 -0.43 -5.38 -18.66
N MET A 496 -1.16 -5.95 -19.62
CA MET A 496 -2.01 -5.19 -20.54
C MET A 496 -3.22 -4.60 -19.81
N ILE A 497 -3.47 -3.31 -20.05
CA ILE A 497 -4.64 -2.58 -19.54
C ILE A 497 -5.62 -2.29 -20.69
N ASP A 498 -5.12 -1.81 -21.83
CA ASP A 498 -5.90 -1.62 -23.06
C ASP A 498 -5.05 -1.87 -24.31
N GLY A 499 -5.72 -2.21 -25.41
CA GLY A 499 -5.06 -2.55 -26.68
C GLY A 499 -4.68 -4.03 -26.79
N GLN A 500 -4.07 -4.40 -27.92
CA GLN A 500 -3.58 -5.76 -28.15
C GLN A 500 -2.15 -5.91 -27.66
N ASN A 501 -1.84 -7.07 -27.06
CA ASN A 501 -0.46 -7.41 -26.71
C ASN A 501 0.34 -7.66 -28.00
N PRO A 502 1.36 -6.84 -28.31
CA PRO A 502 2.08 -6.94 -29.58
C PRO A 502 3.16 -8.04 -29.56
N PHE A 503 3.54 -8.50 -28.37
CA PHE A 503 4.60 -9.48 -28.16
C PHE A 503 4.06 -10.91 -28.03
N ALA A 504 2.81 -11.07 -27.60
CA ALA A 504 2.16 -12.36 -27.45
C ALA A 504 0.63 -12.21 -27.59
N GLU A 505 0.11 -12.50 -28.77
CA GLU A 505 -1.32 -12.32 -29.08
C GLU A 505 -2.22 -13.11 -28.12
N GLY A 506 -3.14 -12.40 -27.46
CA GLY A 506 -4.10 -12.99 -26.51
C GLY A 506 -3.60 -13.11 -25.07
N GLU A 507 -2.31 -12.90 -24.80
CA GLU A 507 -1.75 -12.90 -23.45
C GLU A 507 -1.96 -11.53 -22.78
N THR A 508 -2.49 -11.53 -21.55
CA THR A 508 -2.73 -10.30 -20.79
C THR A 508 -1.52 -9.88 -19.95
N GLN A 509 -0.57 -10.79 -19.72
CA GLN A 509 0.65 -10.53 -18.99
C GLN A 509 1.83 -11.18 -19.71
N LEU A 510 2.99 -10.53 -19.66
CA LEU A 510 4.22 -11.00 -20.25
C LEU A 510 5.40 -10.72 -19.33
N GLN A 511 6.27 -11.71 -19.19
CA GLN A 511 7.57 -11.56 -18.53
C GLN A 511 8.66 -11.38 -19.58
N MET A 512 9.48 -10.36 -19.40
CA MET A 512 10.64 -10.07 -20.23
C MET A 512 11.89 -10.02 -19.36
N THR A 513 13.04 -10.44 -19.89
CA THR A 513 14.31 -10.39 -19.17
C THR A 513 15.16 -9.23 -19.68
N ARG A 514 15.77 -8.46 -18.76
CA ARG A 514 16.66 -7.37 -19.12
C ARG A 514 17.90 -7.87 -19.90
N SER A 515 18.27 -7.11 -20.91
CA SER A 515 19.48 -7.28 -21.71
C SER A 515 20.52 -6.24 -21.26
N TYR A 516 21.75 -6.70 -21.02
CA TYR A 516 22.89 -5.83 -20.66
C TYR A 516 23.90 -5.65 -21.81
N ASP A 517 23.57 -6.19 -22.98
CA ASP A 517 24.41 -6.20 -24.18
C ASP A 517 24.38 -4.87 -24.96
#